data_AF-A0A820SES3-F1
#
_entry.id   AF-A0A820SES3-F1
#
_cell.length_a   1.000
_cell.length_b   1.000
_cell.length_c   1.000
_cell.angle_alpha   90.00
_cell.angle_beta   90.00
_cell.angle_gamma   90.00
#
_symmetry.space_group_name_H-M   'P 1'
#
loop_
_entity.id
_entity.type
_entity.pdbx_description
1 polymer ?
#
loop_
_entity_poly.entity_id
_entity_poly.type
_entity_poly.pdbx_seq_one_letter_code
_entity_poly.pdbx_strand_id
1 'polypeptide(L)' 'MSFIEVNSDSDFPIQNLPYGIFSTKDNAKHRIGVAIGTKILDLSIIKHLFDGAQMK' A
#
# COMPACT_ATOMS: atom_id res chain seq x y z
N MET A 1 7.60 7.05 -11.32
CA MET A 1 6.74 8.19 -10.91
C MET A 1 5.42 7.61 -10.41
N SER A 2 4.90 8.11 -9.29
CA SER A 2 3.57 7.73 -8.79
C SER A 2 2.51 8.62 -9.43
N PHE A 3 1.31 8.09 -9.66
CA PHE A 3 0.14 8.91 -10.01
C PHE A 3 -0.49 9.56 -8.77
N ILE A 4 -0.10 9.11 -7.56
CA ILE A 4 -0.50 9.73 -6.31
C ILE A 4 0.48 10.86 -6.00
N GLU A 5 -0.05 12.04 -5.71
CA GLU A 5 0.74 13.16 -5.22
C GLU A 5 1.42 12.78 -3.90
N VAL A 6 2.74 12.75 -3.93
CA VAL A 6 3.58 12.54 -2.75
C VAL A 6 4.44 13.77 -2.59
N ASN A 7 4.39 14.38 -1.40
CA ASN A 7 5.26 15.51 -1.08
C ASN A 7 6.73 15.05 -1.09
N SER A 8 7.63 15.91 -1.56
CA SER A 8 9.08 15.67 -1.57
C SER A 8 9.63 15.33 -0.19
N ASP A 9 9.02 15.86 0.88
CA ASP A 9 9.41 15.61 2.27
C ASP A 9 8.64 14.44 2.92
N SER A 10 7.90 13.65 2.13
CA SER A 10 7.15 12.52 2.68
C SER A 10 8.08 11.36 3.03
N ASP A 11 7.89 10.79 4.23
CA ASP A 11 8.54 9.54 4.65
C ASP A 11 8.10 8.31 3.82
N PHE A 12 7.04 8.45 3.02
CA PHE A 12 6.44 7.38 2.22
C PHE A 12 6.48 7.68 0.71
N PRO A 13 7.67 7.90 0.12
CA PRO A 13 7.79 8.06 -1.31
C PRO A 13 7.57 6.72 -2.03
N ILE A 14 7.36 6.76 -3.35
CA ILE A 14 7.16 5.55 -4.17
C ILE A 14 8.37 4.59 -4.14
N GLN A 15 9.53 5.07 -3.72
CA GLN A 15 10.74 4.28 -3.57
C GLN A 15 10.76 3.47 -2.26
N ASN A 16 9.99 3.87 -1.24
CA ASN A 16 10.01 3.24 0.08
C ASN A 16 8.97 2.10 0.19
N LEU A 17 7.72 2.38 -0.17
CA LEU A 17 6.58 1.44 -0.14
C LEU A 17 6.62 0.45 1.04
N PRO A 18 6.65 0.92 2.31
CA PRO A 18 6.71 0.04 3.46
C PRO A 18 5.40 -0.71 3.66
N TYR A 19 5.51 -1.96 4.12
CA TYR A 19 4.37 -2.81 4.45
C TYR A 19 3.96 -2.60 5.91
N GLY A 20 2.65 -2.50 6.14
CA GLY A 20 2.07 -2.39 7.48
C GLY A 20 0.75 -3.14 7.60
N ILE A 21 0.32 -3.34 8.84
CA ILE A 21 -1.01 -3.86 9.15
C ILE A 21 -1.89 -2.68 9.54
N PHE A 22 -3.06 -2.55 8.91
CA PHE A 22 -4.01 -1.49 9.21
C PHE A 22 -5.44 -2.03 9.33
N SER A 23 -6.31 -1.22 9.91
CA SER A 23 -7.76 -1.40 9.93
C SER A 23 -8.43 -0.03 9.78
N THR A 24 -9.70 -0.01 9.38
CA THR A 24 -10.48 1.23 9.24
C THR A 24 -11.69 1.18 10.16
N LYS A 25 -12.28 2.35 10.46
CA LYS A 25 -13.50 2.42 11.28
C LYS A 25 -14.64 1.58 10.70
N ASP A 26 -14.75 1.54 9.37
CA ASP A 26 -15.77 0.76 8.65
C ASP A 26 -15.42 -0.72 8.53
N ASN A 27 -14.15 -1.10 8.73
CA ASN A 27 -13.71 -2.49 8.63
C ASN A 27 -12.56 -2.79 9.61
N ALA A 28 -12.95 -3.36 10.75
CA ALA A 28 -12.08 -3.75 11.85
C ALA A 28 -11.14 -4.92 11.54
N LYS A 29 -11.30 -5.61 10.40
CA LYS A 29 -10.39 -6.69 10.00
C LYS A 29 -9.01 -6.12 9.73
N HIS A 30 -8.00 -6.64 10.41
CA HIS A 30 -6.60 -6.32 10.12
C HIS A 30 -6.21 -6.81 8.73
N ARG A 31 -5.66 -5.90 7.91
CA ARG A 31 -5.26 -6.17 6.52
C ARG A 31 -3.87 -5.60 6.28
N ILE A 32 -3.18 -6.21 5.33
CA ILE A 32 -1.85 -5.75 4.91
C ILE A 32 -2.05 -4.60 3.92
N GLY A 33 -1.36 -3.50 4.16
CA GLY A 33 -1.34 -2.36 3.25
C GLY A 33 0.07 -1.81 3.07
N VAL A 34 0.22 -0.98 2.04
CA VAL A 34 1.46 -0.27 1.72
C VAL A 34 1.21 1.23 1.85
N ALA A 35 2.05 1.93 2.60
CA ALA A 35 1.95 3.39 2.73
C ALA A 35 2.55 4.08 1.49
N ILE A 36 1.81 5.05 0.94
CA ILE A 36 2.27 5.91 -0.16
C ILE A 36 1.74 7.33 0.02
N GLY A 37 2.65 8.28 0.24
CA GLY A 37 2.31 9.65 0.64
C GLY A 37 1.43 9.67 1.88
N THR A 38 0.20 10.16 1.73
CA THR A 38 -0.82 10.24 2.81
C THR A 38 -1.87 9.13 2.74
N LYS A 39 -1.69 8.14 1.86
CA LYS A 39 -2.66 7.07 1.59
C LYS A 39 -2.07 5.70 1.91
N ILE A 40 -2.95 4.72 2.11
CA ILE A 40 -2.60 3.31 2.27
C ILE A 40 -3.24 2.52 1.14
N LEU A 41 -2.43 1.76 0.41
CA LEU A 41 -2.87 0.80 -0.60
C LEU A 41 -3.17 -0.55 0.06
N ASP A 42 -4.41 -1.00 0.02
CA ASP A 42 -4.84 -2.28 0.59
C ASP A 42 -4.47 -3.46 -0.33
N LEU A 43 -3.51 -4.28 0.09
CA LEU A 43 -3.03 -5.41 -0.71
C LEU A 43 -4.06 -6.54 -0.81
N SER A 44 -5.00 -6.64 0.13
CA SER A 44 -6.02 -7.69 0.10
C SER A 44 -6.97 -7.54 -1.09
N ILE A 45 -7.18 -6.31 -1.56
CA ILE A 45 -8.03 -5.97 -2.71
C ILE A 45 -7.29 -6.28 -4.00
N ILE A 46 -6.04 -5.84 -4.11
CA ILE A 46 -5.24 -5.97 -5.33
C ILE A 46 -4.44 -7.26 -5.42
N LYS A 47 -4.63 -8.20 -4.49
CA LYS A 47 -3.93 -9.51 -4.48
C LYS A 47 -4.00 -10.26 -5.82
N HIS A 48 -5.10 -10.07 -6.56
CA HIS A 48 -5.35 -10.69 -7.86
C HIS A 48 -4.60 -10.04 -9.03
N LEU A 49 -3.92 -8.90 -8.80
CA LEU A 49 -3.03 -8.28 -9.78
C LEU A 49 -1.60 -8.83 -9.66
N PHE A 50 -1.33 -9.58 -8.60
CA PHE A 50 -0.02 -10.19 -8.34
C PHE A 50 0.05 -11.61 -8.90
N ASP A 51 -0.08 -11.74 -10.21
CA ASP A 51 -0.01 -13.03 -10.92
C ASP A 51 1.40 -13.32 -11.47
N GLY A 52 2.43 -12.73 -10.86
CA GLY A 52 3.80 -12.79 -11.34
C GLY A 52 4.37 -14.20 -11.26
N ALA A 53 5.07 -14.65 -12.32
CA ALA A 53 5.69 -15.98 -12.42
C ALA A 53 6.73 -16.30 -11.30
N GLN A 54 7.13 -15.30 -10.52
CA GLN A 54 8.08 -15.40 -9.40
C GLN A 54 7.40 -15.46 -8.01
N MET A 55 6.06 -15.36 -7.94
CA MET A 55 5.31 -15.62 -6.70
C MET A 55 4.95 -17.11 -6.63
N LYS A 56 5.96 -17.94 -6.33
CA LYS A 56 5.79 -19.33 -5.91
C LYS A 56 6.04 -19.47 -4.41
#